data_AF-A0A4D6IYH1-F1
#
_entry.id   AF-A0A4D6IYH1-F1
#
_cell.length_a   1.000
_cell.length_b   1.000
_cell.length_c   1.000
_cell.angle_alpha   90.00
_cell.angle_beta   90.00
_cell.angle_gamma   90.00
#
_symmetry.space_group_name_H-M   'P 1'
#
loop_
_entity.id
_entity.type
_entity.pdbx_description
1 polymer ?
#
loop_
_entity_poly.entity_id
_entity_poly.type
_entity_poly.pdbx_seq_one_letter_code
_entity_poly.pdbx_strand_id
1 'polypeptide(L)'
;QWFIKITAYADELLNDLDKLDHWPDTVKTMQRNWIGRSEGVEISFDVNNYADKLTVYTTRPDTFMGCTYLAVAAGHPLAQQAAANNPALAAFIDECRNTKVAEADMATMEKKGVDTGFKAIHPLTGEEIPVWAANFVLMEYGTGAVMAVPGHDQRDYEFASKYGLNIK
;
A
#
# COMPACT_ATOMS: atom_id res chain seq x y z
N GLN A 1 5.38 -16.93 16.44
CA GLN A 1 4.71 -18.02 15.67
C GLN A 1 5.75 -18.58 14.71
N TRP A 2 5.65 -19.86 14.34
CA TRP A 2 6.52 -20.45 13.32
C TRP A 2 5.85 -20.34 11.95
N PHE A 3 6.62 -19.98 10.91
CA PHE A 3 6.13 -19.84 9.54
C PHE A 3 6.89 -20.78 8.61
N ILE A 4 6.18 -21.43 7.69
CA ILE A 4 6.78 -22.19 6.58
C ILE A 4 6.91 -21.24 5.40
N LYS A 5 8.08 -21.20 4.74
CA LYS A 5 8.35 -20.32 3.59
C LYS A 5 7.70 -20.84 2.31
N ILE A 6 6.38 -21.00 2.31
CA ILE A 6 5.59 -21.44 1.15
C ILE A 6 5.75 -20.49 -0.05
N THR A 7 6.02 -19.21 0.20
CA THR A 7 6.31 -18.20 -0.84
C THR A 7 7.52 -18.54 -1.71
N ALA A 8 8.46 -19.37 -1.22
CA ALA A 8 9.57 -19.86 -2.05
C ALA A 8 9.11 -20.80 -3.18
N TYR A 9 7.90 -21.35 -3.08
CA TYR A 9 7.27 -22.23 -4.07
C TYR A 9 6.11 -21.55 -4.80
N ALA A 10 5.89 -20.24 -4.62
CA ALA A 10 4.73 -19.54 -5.18
C ALA A 10 4.68 -19.64 -6.72
N ASP A 11 5.82 -19.47 -7.39
CA ASP A 11 5.91 -19.59 -8.85
C ASP A 11 5.64 -21.01 -9.34
N GLU A 12 6.17 -22.02 -8.63
CA GLU A 12 5.93 -23.43 -8.96
C GLU A 12 4.45 -23.77 -8.79
N LEU A 13 3.86 -23.41 -7.64
CA LEU A 13 2.43 -23.61 -7.36
C LEU A 13 1.55 -22.94 -8.40
N LEU A 14 1.92 -21.74 -8.88
CA LEU A 14 1.15 -21.01 -9.88
C LEU A 14 1.26 -21.64 -11.27
N ASN A 15 2.49 -21.93 -11.71
CA ASN A 15 2.75 -22.48 -13.05
C ASN A 15 2.20 -23.90 -13.20
N ASP A 16 2.22 -24.69 -12.13
CA ASP A 16 1.75 -26.08 -12.18
C ASP A 16 0.22 -26.19 -12.26
N LEU A 17 -0.55 -25.12 -11.97
CA LEU A 17 -1.99 -25.08 -12.24
C LEU A 17 -2.33 -25.29 -13.72
N ASP A 18 -1.44 -24.88 -14.63
CA ASP A 18 -1.62 -25.05 -16.07
C ASP A 18 -1.46 -26.52 -16.52
N LYS A 19 -0.85 -27.36 -15.68
CA LYS A 19 -0.69 -28.81 -15.94
C LYS A 19 -1.89 -29.63 -15.43
N LEU A 20 -2.79 -29.02 -14.65
CA LEU A 20 -3.91 -29.68 -14.01
C LEU A 20 -5.16 -29.64 -14.88
N ASP A 21 -5.14 -30.34 -16.02
CA ASP A 21 -6.23 -30.35 -17.01
C ASP A 21 -7.54 -30.94 -16.46
N HIS A 22 -7.43 -31.83 -15.47
CA HIS A 22 -8.59 -32.47 -14.83
C HIS A 22 -9.15 -31.68 -13.64
N TRP A 23 -8.56 -30.53 -13.31
CA TRP A 23 -9.06 -29.67 -12.23
C TRP A 23 -10.12 -28.69 -12.74
N PRO A 24 -11.18 -28.43 -11.95
CA PRO A 24 -12.15 -27.40 -12.30
C PRO A 24 -11.48 -26.03 -12.44
N ASP A 25 -11.82 -25.30 -13.50
CA ASP A 25 -11.26 -23.97 -13.77
C ASP A 25 -11.56 -22.97 -12.65
N THR A 26 -12.68 -23.16 -11.94
CA THR A 26 -13.03 -22.37 -10.75
C THR A 26 -11.99 -22.50 -9.64
N VAL A 27 -11.51 -23.72 -9.38
CA VAL A 27 -10.48 -23.98 -8.35
C VAL A 27 -9.14 -23.39 -8.79
N LYS A 28 -8.73 -23.60 -10.04
CA LYS A 28 -7.51 -23.00 -10.59
C LYS A 28 -7.57 -21.47 -10.50
N THR A 29 -8.69 -20.86 -10.85
CA THR A 29 -8.89 -19.40 -10.76
C THR A 29 -8.80 -18.89 -9.33
N MET A 30 -9.45 -19.57 -8.38
CA MET A 30 -9.34 -19.22 -6.95
C MET A 30 -7.89 -19.28 -6.47
N GLN A 31 -7.12 -20.30 -6.85
CA GLN A 31 -5.71 -20.41 -6.48
C GLN A 31 -4.84 -19.35 -7.15
N ARG A 32 -5.04 -19.05 -8.44
CA ARG A 32 -4.31 -17.96 -9.12
C ARG A 32 -4.55 -16.62 -8.43
N ASN A 33 -5.80 -16.31 -8.12
CA ASN A 33 -6.17 -15.08 -7.40
C ASN A 33 -5.59 -15.04 -5.98
N TRP A 34 -5.54 -16.19 -5.30
CA TRP A 34 -4.98 -16.32 -3.96
C TRP A 34 -3.46 -16.16 -3.92
N ILE A 35 -2.75 -16.80 -4.87
CA ILE A 35 -1.29 -16.65 -5.00
C ILE A 35 -0.95 -15.20 -5.39
N GLY A 36 -1.75 -14.60 -6.29
CA GLY A 36 -1.69 -13.17 -6.56
C GLY A 36 -0.34 -12.69 -7.08
N ARG A 37 0.35 -13.50 -7.91
CA ARG A 37 1.64 -13.10 -8.50
C ARG A 37 1.45 -11.81 -9.28
N SER A 38 2.29 -10.84 -8.97
CA SER A 38 2.35 -9.57 -9.68
C SER A 38 3.79 -9.22 -9.98
N GLU A 39 4.01 -8.59 -11.13
CA GLU A 39 5.28 -7.97 -11.48
C GLU A 39 5.11 -6.47 -11.30
N GLY A 40 6.12 -5.83 -10.71
CA GLY A 40 6.05 -4.43 -10.34
C GLY A 40 7.42 -3.83 -10.12
N VAL A 41 7.42 -2.59 -9.68
CA VAL A 41 8.62 -1.77 -9.50
C VAL A 41 8.61 -1.19 -8.09
N GLU A 42 9.78 -1.23 -7.46
CA GLU A 42 10.04 -0.46 -6.25
C GLU A 42 10.56 0.93 -6.63
N ILE A 43 9.98 1.97 -6.03
CA ILE A 43 10.33 3.36 -6.29
C ILE A 43 10.66 4.03 -4.96
N SER A 44 11.85 4.60 -4.86
CA SER A 44 12.29 5.34 -3.67
C SER A 44 12.09 6.84 -3.84
N PHE A 45 11.44 7.44 -2.85
CA PHE A 45 11.20 8.87 -2.74
C PHE A 45 12.09 9.47 -1.65
N ASP A 46 12.67 10.62 -1.95
CA ASP A 46 13.26 11.48 -0.93
C ASP A 46 12.14 12.22 -0.19
N VAL A 47 12.30 12.45 1.10
CA VAL A 47 11.30 13.09 1.95
C VAL A 47 11.92 14.25 2.69
N ASN A 48 11.27 15.42 2.61
CA ASN A 48 11.77 16.64 3.25
C ASN A 48 11.83 16.46 4.77
N ASN A 49 12.95 16.82 5.39
CA ASN A 49 13.21 16.70 6.82
C ASN A 49 13.14 15.26 7.37
N TYR A 50 13.39 14.26 6.52
CA TYR A 50 13.48 12.85 6.89
C TYR A 50 14.79 12.27 6.36
N ALA A 51 15.48 11.50 7.21
CA ALA A 51 16.84 11.05 6.91
C ALA A 51 16.88 9.88 5.93
N ASP A 52 15.86 9.03 5.95
CA ASP A 52 15.78 7.83 5.12
C ASP A 52 14.92 8.08 3.87
N LYS A 53 14.99 7.17 2.91
CA LYS A 53 14.09 7.17 1.74
C LYS A 53 12.80 6.42 2.05
N LEU A 54 11.70 6.91 1.51
CA LEU A 54 10.42 6.18 1.52
C LEU A 54 10.31 5.36 0.23
N THR A 55 10.34 4.04 0.33
CA THR A 55 10.22 3.16 -0.84
C THR A 55 8.80 2.61 -0.92
N VAL A 56 8.21 2.64 -2.11
CA VAL A 56 6.88 2.06 -2.40
C VAL A 56 7.01 0.97 -3.45
N TYR A 57 6.05 0.05 -3.49
CA TYR A 57 5.91 -0.92 -4.57
C TYR A 57 4.63 -0.65 -5.37
N THR A 58 4.72 -0.77 -6.70
CA THR A 58 3.57 -0.66 -7.60
C THR A 58 3.63 -1.67 -8.72
N THR A 59 2.47 -2.24 -9.08
CA THR A 59 2.27 -3.06 -10.28
C THR A 59 1.84 -2.22 -11.49
N ARG A 60 1.64 -0.91 -11.27
CA ARG A 60 1.21 0.07 -12.27
C ARG A 60 2.23 1.21 -12.40
N PRO A 61 3.49 0.94 -12.77
CA PRO A 61 4.48 2.00 -13.00
C PRO A 61 4.12 2.89 -14.20
N ASP A 62 3.24 2.41 -15.09
CA ASP A 62 2.72 3.15 -16.23
C ASP A 62 1.94 4.42 -15.82
N THR A 63 1.32 4.41 -14.63
CA THR A 63 0.51 5.53 -14.12
C THR A 63 1.29 6.49 -13.22
N PHE A 64 2.61 6.30 -13.10
CA PHE A 64 3.42 6.96 -12.08
C PHE A 64 3.33 8.49 -12.08
N MET A 65 3.23 9.12 -13.26
CA MET A 65 3.13 10.58 -13.42
C MET A 65 1.82 11.19 -12.85
N GLY A 66 0.84 10.35 -12.53
CA GLY A 66 -0.41 10.71 -11.85
C GLY A 66 -0.34 10.56 -10.33
N CYS A 67 0.83 10.22 -9.76
CA CYS A 67 1.01 10.10 -8.32
C CYS A 67 0.86 11.46 -7.64
N THR A 68 -0.21 11.65 -6.86
CA THR A 68 -0.51 12.93 -6.19
C THR A 68 -0.29 12.91 -4.68
N TYR A 69 -0.19 11.74 -4.06
CA TYR A 69 0.16 11.59 -2.65
C TYR A 69 0.76 10.19 -2.39
N LEU A 70 1.40 10.03 -1.23
CA LEU A 70 1.86 8.72 -0.75
C LEU A 70 1.07 8.31 0.49
N ALA A 71 0.79 7.02 0.62
CA ALA A 71 0.15 6.46 1.80
C ALA A 71 1.08 5.44 2.49
N VAL A 72 1.27 5.59 3.80
CA VAL A 72 2.06 4.69 4.63
C VAL A 72 1.19 3.99 5.66
N ALA A 73 1.60 2.78 6.04
CA ALA A 73 0.97 2.05 7.13
C ALA A 73 1.11 2.83 8.45
N ALA A 74 0.13 2.71 9.34
CA ALA A 74 0.18 3.32 10.67
C ALA A 74 1.42 2.88 11.49
N GLY A 75 1.91 1.66 11.26
CA GLY A 75 3.11 1.14 11.90
C GLY A 75 4.44 1.59 11.28
N HIS A 76 4.42 2.31 10.15
CA HIS A 76 5.63 2.67 9.41
C HIS A 76 6.52 3.64 10.21
N PRO A 77 7.87 3.53 10.17
CA PRO A 77 8.77 4.40 10.93
C PRO A 77 8.52 5.90 10.73
N LEU A 78 8.25 6.33 9.49
CA LEU A 78 7.87 7.71 9.17
C LEU A 78 6.60 8.16 9.90
N ALA A 79 5.57 7.32 9.96
CA ALA A 79 4.32 7.64 10.67
C ALA A 79 4.56 7.73 12.18
N GLN A 80 5.39 6.86 12.75
CA GLN A 80 5.77 6.91 14.16
C GLN A 80 6.55 8.19 14.50
N GLN A 81 7.47 8.60 13.63
CA GLN A 81 8.20 9.85 13.79
C GLN A 81 7.28 11.07 13.71
N ALA A 82 6.35 11.08 12.75
CA ALA A 82 5.35 12.15 12.63
C ALA A 82 4.42 12.24 13.86
N ALA A 83 4.07 11.09 14.45
CA ALA A 83 3.17 11.02 15.59
C ALA A 83 3.75 11.66 16.86
N ALA A 84 5.07 11.77 16.98
CA ALA A 84 5.74 12.37 18.15
C ALA A 84 5.26 13.81 18.44
N ASN A 85 4.90 14.56 17.40
CA ASN A 85 4.43 15.95 17.50
C ASN A 85 2.99 16.15 16.99
N ASN A 86 2.26 15.06 16.71
CA ASN A 86 0.92 15.12 16.15
C ASN A 86 -0.02 14.18 16.95
N PRO A 87 -0.77 14.72 17.93
CA PRO A 87 -1.67 13.92 18.78
C PRO A 87 -2.77 13.18 18.00
N ALA A 88 -3.26 13.77 16.91
CA ALA A 88 -4.28 13.13 16.07
C ALA A 88 -3.71 11.90 15.34
N LEU A 89 -2.47 12.00 14.85
CA LEU A 89 -1.78 10.88 14.24
C LEU A 89 -1.43 9.79 15.26
N ALA A 90 -0.97 10.16 16.45
CA ALA A 90 -0.71 9.20 17.53
C ALA A 90 -1.98 8.40 17.89
N ALA A 91 -3.11 9.08 18.07
CA ALA A 91 -4.39 8.44 18.32
C ALA A 91 -4.83 7.53 17.17
N PHE A 92 -4.62 7.95 15.93
CA PHE A 92 -4.94 7.15 14.74
C PHE A 92 -4.09 5.88 14.63
N ILE A 93 -2.79 5.96 14.97
CA ILE A 93 -1.90 4.79 15.01
C ILE A 93 -2.39 3.77 16.05
N ASP A 94 -2.80 4.24 17.23
CA ASP A 94 -3.34 3.37 18.28
C ASP A 94 -4.72 2.79 17.93
N GLU A 95 -5.57 3.55 17.21
CA GLU A 95 -6.82 3.02 16.64
C GLU A 95 -6.54 1.88 15.66
N CYS A 96 -5.58 2.07 14.74
CA CYS A 96 -5.22 1.07 13.75
C CYS A 96 -4.67 -0.22 14.38
N ARG A 97 -3.89 -0.11 15.47
CA ARG A 97 -3.38 -1.28 16.23
C ARG A 97 -4.48 -2.13 16.85
N ASN A 98 -5.56 -1.49 17.29
CA ASN A 98 -6.69 -2.17 17.95
C ASN A 98 -7.72 -2.70 16.95
N THR A 99 -7.63 -2.28 15.69
CA THR A 99 -8.54 -2.70 14.63
C THR A 99 -8.02 -4.02 14.03
N LYS A 100 -8.47 -5.14 14.59
CA LYS A 100 -8.22 -6.47 14.01
C LYS A 100 -9.23 -6.73 12.91
N VAL A 101 -8.82 -6.57 11.66
CA VAL A 101 -9.70 -6.78 10.51
C VAL A 101 -9.14 -7.94 9.70
N ALA A 102 -10.01 -8.87 9.35
CA ALA A 102 -9.65 -9.89 8.38
C ALA A 102 -9.39 -9.20 7.04
N GLU A 103 -8.38 -9.64 6.29
CA GLU A 103 -8.00 -9.05 5.00
C GLU A 103 -9.20 -8.92 4.03
N ALA A 104 -10.14 -9.89 4.08
CA ALA A 104 -11.37 -9.88 3.30
C ALA A 104 -12.33 -8.71 3.62
N ASP A 105 -12.32 -8.20 4.86
CA ASP A 105 -13.19 -7.10 5.29
C ASP A 105 -12.55 -5.73 5.02
N MET A 106 -11.26 -5.67 4.68
CA MET A 106 -10.56 -4.41 4.42
C MET A 106 -11.10 -3.66 3.21
N ALA A 107 -11.62 -4.38 2.21
CA ALA A 107 -12.16 -3.77 1.00
C ALA A 107 -13.46 -2.97 1.27
N THR A 108 -14.23 -3.34 2.29
CA THR A 108 -15.51 -2.70 2.65
C THR A 108 -15.38 -1.71 3.79
N MET A 109 -14.22 -1.68 4.45
CA MET A 109 -13.94 -0.72 5.51
C MET A 109 -13.98 0.72 5.03
N GLU A 110 -14.43 1.59 5.93
CA GLU A 110 -14.24 3.01 5.75
C GLU A 110 -12.75 3.34 5.71
N LYS A 111 -12.30 3.93 4.59
CA LYS A 111 -10.93 4.42 4.44
C LYS A 111 -10.74 5.65 5.30
N LYS A 112 -9.82 5.53 6.25
CA LYS A 112 -9.44 6.60 7.17
C LYS A 112 -7.96 6.89 7.01
N GLY A 113 -7.60 8.15 7.17
CA GLY A 113 -6.20 8.56 7.23
C GLY A 113 -6.00 9.92 7.85
N VAL A 114 -4.74 10.19 8.18
CA VAL A 114 -4.27 11.43 8.82
C VAL A 114 -3.02 11.93 8.09
N ASP A 115 -2.97 13.23 7.81
CA ASP A 115 -1.78 13.86 7.22
C ASP A 115 -0.60 13.76 8.20
N THR A 116 0.53 13.25 7.71
CA THR A 116 1.75 13.14 8.52
C THR A 116 2.49 14.47 8.64
N GLY A 117 2.20 15.44 7.77
CA GLY A 117 2.93 16.69 7.64
C GLY A 117 4.20 16.56 6.78
N PHE A 118 4.69 15.34 6.53
CA PHE A 118 5.82 15.10 5.64
C PHE A 118 5.42 15.27 4.17
N LYS A 119 6.37 15.76 3.38
CA LYS A 119 6.27 15.89 1.93
C LYS A 119 7.37 15.07 1.28
N ALA A 120 6.98 14.18 0.38
CA ALA A 120 7.90 13.42 -0.46
C ALA A 120 8.15 14.18 -1.77
N ILE A 121 9.33 14.00 -2.35
CA ILE A 121 9.71 14.61 -3.62
C ILE A 121 9.47 13.59 -4.71
N HIS A 122 8.57 13.88 -5.64
CA HIS A 122 8.33 13.02 -6.78
C HIS A 122 9.59 12.98 -7.67
N PRO A 123 10.21 11.80 -7.92
CA PRO A 123 11.55 11.71 -8.51
C PRO A 123 11.63 12.17 -9.97
N LEU A 124 10.53 12.16 -10.72
CA LEU A 124 10.47 12.65 -12.10
C LEU A 124 10.00 14.10 -12.26
N THR A 125 9.01 14.55 -11.48
CA THR A 125 8.47 15.92 -11.60
C THR A 125 9.17 16.92 -10.68
N GLY A 126 9.79 16.45 -9.60
CA GLY A 126 10.37 17.29 -8.54
C GLY A 126 9.32 17.94 -7.63
N GLU A 127 8.03 17.67 -7.84
CA GLU A 127 6.95 18.25 -7.05
C GLU A 127 6.87 17.61 -5.66
N GLU A 128 6.48 18.41 -4.67
CA GLU A 128 6.18 17.92 -3.33
C GLU A 128 4.80 17.28 -3.27
N ILE A 129 4.74 16.01 -2.88
CA ILE A 129 3.51 15.27 -2.68
C ILE A 129 3.32 14.93 -1.18
N PRO A 130 2.11 15.13 -0.63
CA PRO A 130 1.86 14.85 0.78
C PRO A 130 1.95 13.37 1.12
N VAL A 131 2.45 13.07 2.32
CA VAL A 131 2.47 11.71 2.87
C VAL A 131 1.37 11.57 3.92
N TRP A 132 0.53 10.57 3.76
CA TRP A 132 -0.60 10.26 4.65
C TRP A 132 -0.40 8.93 5.34
N ALA A 133 -0.79 8.84 6.61
CA ALA A 133 -0.98 7.55 7.26
C ALA A 133 -2.39 7.05 6.94
N ALA A 134 -2.53 5.83 6.45
CA ALA A 134 -3.81 5.28 6.03
C ALA A 134 -4.06 3.86 6.60
N ASN A 135 -5.31 3.56 6.93
CA ASN A 135 -5.70 2.30 7.59
C ASN A 135 -5.75 1.09 6.64
N PHE A 136 -5.73 1.32 5.32
CA PHE A 136 -5.76 0.27 4.31
C PHE A 136 -4.36 -0.12 3.80
N VAL A 137 -3.30 0.52 4.29
CA VAL A 137 -1.91 0.16 3.98
C VAL A 137 -1.38 -0.72 5.12
N LEU A 138 -1.00 -1.95 4.79
CA LEU A 138 -0.50 -2.93 5.75
C LEU A 138 1.03 -2.91 5.78
N MET A 139 1.61 -3.00 6.99
CA MET A 139 3.08 -2.98 7.15
C MET A 139 3.72 -4.27 6.61
N GLU A 140 2.99 -5.38 6.68
CA GLU A 140 3.41 -6.70 6.24
C GLU A 140 3.37 -6.87 4.71
N TYR A 141 2.71 -5.94 3.99
CA TYR A 141 2.55 -6.01 2.55
C TYR A 141 3.50 -5.03 1.84
N GLY A 142 4.41 -5.56 1.02
CA GLY A 142 5.45 -4.79 0.34
C GLY A 142 6.38 -4.11 1.34
N THR A 143 6.56 -2.80 1.19
CA THR A 143 7.43 -1.96 2.05
C THR A 143 6.66 -1.25 3.17
N GLY A 144 5.35 -1.50 3.31
CA GLY A 144 4.49 -0.73 4.21
C GLY A 144 4.15 0.68 3.72
N ALA A 145 4.39 0.95 2.42
CA ALA A 145 4.09 2.21 1.77
C ALA A 145 3.65 1.99 0.31
N VAL A 146 2.71 2.81 -0.16
CA VAL A 146 2.19 2.78 -1.54
C VAL A 146 2.12 4.19 -2.12
N MET A 147 2.36 4.30 -3.42
CA MET A 147 2.03 5.52 -4.16
C MET A 147 0.55 5.52 -4.48
N ALA A 148 -0.10 6.69 -4.39
CA ALA A 148 -1.49 6.82 -4.72
C ALA A 148 -1.67 7.56 -6.04
N VAL A 149 -2.44 6.97 -6.95
CA VAL A 149 -2.72 7.51 -8.29
C VAL A 149 -4.23 7.62 -8.50
N PRO A 150 -4.88 8.69 -7.99
CA PRO A 150 -6.34 8.79 -7.94
C PRO A 150 -7.04 8.77 -9.29
N GLY A 151 -6.38 9.18 -10.39
CA GLY A 151 -6.98 9.07 -11.73
C GLY A 151 -7.11 7.63 -12.24
N HIS A 152 -6.43 6.66 -11.63
CA HIS A 152 -6.31 5.30 -12.16
C HIS A 152 -6.45 4.16 -11.12
N ASP A 153 -6.53 4.46 -9.83
CA ASP A 153 -6.87 3.50 -8.77
C ASP A 153 -8.11 3.97 -8.00
N GLN A 154 -9.15 3.15 -7.99
CA GLN A 154 -10.43 3.45 -7.35
C GLN A 154 -10.29 3.70 -5.85
N ARG A 155 -9.36 3.01 -5.18
CA ARG A 155 -9.19 3.17 -3.74
C ARG A 155 -8.55 4.51 -3.40
N ASP A 156 -7.58 4.89 -4.22
CA ASP A 156 -6.91 6.19 -4.12
C ASP A 156 -7.88 7.32 -4.46
N TYR A 157 -8.73 7.13 -5.48
CA TYR A 157 -9.77 8.09 -5.84
C TYR A 157 -10.74 8.37 -4.69
N GLU A 158 -11.25 7.33 -4.03
CA GLU A 158 -12.18 7.49 -2.90
C GLU A 158 -11.53 8.20 -1.72
N PHE A 159 -10.26 7.87 -1.42
CA PHE A 159 -9.52 8.54 -0.37
C PHE A 159 -9.25 10.01 -0.72
N ALA A 160 -8.76 10.28 -1.93
CA ALA A 160 -8.52 11.64 -2.40
C ALA A 160 -9.79 12.49 -2.41
N SER A 161 -10.91 11.93 -2.88
CA SER A 161 -12.21 12.60 -2.90
C SER A 161 -12.70 12.94 -1.49
N LYS A 162 -12.54 12.01 -0.54
CA LYS A 162 -12.95 12.21 0.86
C LYS A 162 -12.13 13.29 1.57
N TYR A 163 -10.82 13.34 1.30
CA TYR A 163 -9.89 14.23 2.00
C TYR A 163 -9.51 15.49 1.20
N GLY A 164 -10.10 15.70 0.02
CA GLY A 164 -9.82 16.86 -0.82
C GLY A 164 -8.40 16.91 -1.37
N LEU A 165 -7.81 15.73 -1.64
CA LEU A 165 -6.48 15.63 -2.24
C LEU A 165 -6.53 15.83 -3.75
N ASN A 166 -5.39 16.18 -4.32
CA ASN A 166 -5.28 16.38 -5.76
C ASN A 166 -5.57 15.07 -6.51
N ILE A 167 -6.34 15.15 -7.59
CA ILE A 167 -6.68 14.03 -8.47
C ILE A 167 -6.13 14.38 -9.85
N LYS A 168 -5.29 13.50 -10.40
CA LYS A 168 -4.63 13.63 -11.69
C LYS A 168 -4.69 12.31 -12.43
#